data_AF-A0A7W1SZN1-F1
#
_entry.id   AF-A0A7W1SZN1-F1
#
_cell.length_a   1.000
_cell.length_b   1.000
_cell.length_c   1.000
_cell.angle_alpha   90.00
_cell.angle_beta   90.00
_cell.angle_gamma   90.00
#
_symmetry.space_group_name_H-M   'P 1'
#
loop_
_entity.id
_entity.type
_entity.pdbx_description
1 polymer ?
#
loop_
_entity_poly.entity_id
_entity_poly.type
_entity_poly.pdbx_seq_one_letter_code
_entity_poly.pdbx_strand_id
1 'polypeptide(L)'
;MATTPTSTPAPKTNRIGLSVIDYRGGKTTLCAGCGHNAISERIIDAMYEMGVQPERVIKPSGIGCSSKSPAYFMSRSHSFNSVHGRMPSVATGAMLANRRLMCLGV
;
A
#
# COMPACT_ATOMS: atom_id res chain seq x y z
N MET A 1 -25.58 41.73 -0.68
CA MET A 1 -25.64 40.26 -0.85
C MET A 1 -24.46 39.67 -0.10
N ALA A 2 -24.69 39.02 1.04
CA ALA A 2 -23.63 38.36 1.80
C ALA A 2 -23.32 37.01 1.15
N THR A 3 -22.07 36.82 0.72
CA THR A 3 -21.58 35.54 0.19
C THR A 3 -21.34 34.58 1.35
N THR A 4 -22.20 33.58 1.50
CA THR A 4 -22.00 32.48 2.46
C THR A 4 -20.68 31.79 2.14
N PRO A 5 -19.74 31.65 3.09
CA PRO A 5 -18.50 30.92 2.85
C PRO A 5 -18.84 29.45 2.67
N THR A 6 -18.62 28.91 1.47
CA THR A 6 -18.75 27.48 1.18
C THR A 6 -17.70 26.73 1.98
N SER A 7 -18.09 26.08 3.07
CA SER A 7 -17.19 25.21 3.84
C SER A 7 -16.80 24.02 2.95
N THR A 8 -15.52 23.87 2.67
CA THR A 8 -15.00 22.66 2.00
C THR A 8 -15.38 21.43 2.84
N PRO A 9 -16.02 20.40 2.27
CA PRO A 9 -16.33 19.18 2.99
C PRO A 9 -15.05 18.56 3.56
N ALA A 10 -15.08 18.17 4.83
CA ALA A 10 -13.96 17.47 5.45
C ALA A 10 -13.61 16.21 4.61
N PRO A 11 -12.31 15.92 4.41
CA PRO A 11 -11.90 14.76 3.64
C PRO A 11 -12.43 13.49 4.30
N LYS A 12 -13.00 12.57 3.49
CA LYS A 12 -13.47 11.28 3.97
C LYS A 12 -12.29 10.49 4.51
N THR A 13 -12.34 10.17 5.79
CA THR A 13 -11.37 9.33 6.49
C THR A 13 -12.01 8.01 6.88
N ASN A 14 -11.18 6.98 7.07
CA ASN A 14 -11.60 5.68 7.57
C ASN A 14 -11.68 5.67 9.10
N ARG A 15 -11.99 4.48 9.67
CA ARG A 15 -12.14 4.27 11.11
C ARG A 15 -10.94 4.65 11.98
N ILE A 16 -9.75 4.79 11.40
CA ILE A 16 -8.52 5.19 12.10
C ILE A 16 -8.08 6.63 11.77
N GLY A 17 -8.95 7.41 11.13
CA GLY A 17 -8.70 8.82 10.81
C GLY A 17 -7.75 9.04 9.62
N LEU A 18 -7.44 7.99 8.85
CA LEU A 18 -6.61 8.11 7.65
C LEU A 18 -7.48 8.26 6.42
N SER A 19 -7.00 9.03 5.44
CA SER A 19 -7.63 9.23 4.15
C SER A 19 -7.11 8.22 3.11
N VAL A 20 -7.79 8.07 1.97
CA VAL A 20 -7.33 7.14 0.91
C VAL A 20 -5.93 7.55 0.38
N ILE A 21 -5.60 8.84 0.39
CA ILE A 21 -4.29 9.32 -0.08
C ILE A 21 -3.14 8.81 0.79
N ASP A 22 -3.38 8.56 2.08
CA ASP A 22 -2.40 7.97 3.01
C ASP A 22 -2.00 6.53 2.63
N TYR A 23 -2.84 5.86 1.83
CA TYR A 23 -2.61 4.50 1.36
C TYR A 23 -2.01 4.48 -0.05
N ARG A 24 -1.81 5.61 -0.73
CA ARG A 24 -1.18 5.64 -2.05
C ARG A 24 0.35 5.46 -1.97
N GLY A 25 0.91 4.86 -3.03
CA GLY A 25 2.36 4.77 -3.22
C GLY A 25 2.89 5.80 -4.22
N GLY A 26 4.09 5.56 -4.70
CA GLY A 26 4.74 6.38 -5.72
C GLY A 26 4.08 6.24 -7.10
N LYS A 27 4.46 7.13 -8.01
CA LYS A 27 3.97 7.12 -9.39
C LYS A 27 4.41 5.84 -10.10
N THR A 28 3.48 5.18 -10.79
CA THR A 28 3.76 3.92 -11.49
C THR A 28 4.72 4.13 -12.66
N THR A 29 5.63 3.17 -12.85
CA THR A 29 6.47 3.07 -14.06
C THR A 29 6.05 1.88 -14.92
N LEU A 30 4.89 1.29 -14.64
CA LEU A 30 4.35 0.17 -15.41
C LEU A 30 3.66 0.71 -16.66
N CYS A 31 3.54 -0.15 -17.67
CA CYS A 31 2.89 0.19 -18.93
C CYS A 31 1.45 0.70 -18.73
N ALA A 32 0.98 1.56 -19.63
CA ALA A 32 -0.42 1.94 -19.70
C ALA A 32 -1.29 0.68 -19.90
N GLY A 33 -2.34 0.52 -19.09
CA GLY A 33 -3.18 -0.68 -19.10
C GLY A 33 -2.61 -1.90 -18.37
N CYS A 34 -1.45 -1.80 -17.71
CA CYS A 34 -0.90 -2.92 -16.93
C CYS A 34 -1.81 -3.31 -15.76
N GLY A 35 -2.19 -4.58 -15.68
CA GLY A 35 -3.06 -5.11 -14.62
C GLY A 35 -2.50 -4.97 -13.20
N HIS A 36 -1.18 -4.88 -13.02
CA HIS A 36 -0.57 -4.64 -11.71
C HIS A 36 -0.97 -3.28 -11.11
N ASN A 37 -1.28 -2.27 -11.94
CA ASN A 37 -1.83 -1.00 -11.46
C ASN A 37 -3.23 -1.20 -10.88
N ALA A 38 -4.08 -1.98 -11.56
CA ALA A 38 -5.42 -2.28 -11.08
C ALA A 38 -5.39 -3.07 -9.76
N ILE A 39 -4.47 -4.05 -9.64
CA ILE A 39 -4.25 -4.79 -8.40
C ILE A 39 -3.78 -3.85 -7.28
N SER A 40 -2.84 -2.94 -7.57
CA SER A 40 -2.35 -1.97 -6.58
C SER A 40 -3.47 -1.08 -6.06
N GLU A 41 -4.35 -0.56 -6.91
CA GLU A 41 -5.51 0.24 -6.48
C GLU A 41 -6.49 -0.58 -5.63
N ARG A 42 -6.72 -1.87 -5.96
CA ARG A 42 -7.57 -2.73 -5.11
C ARG A 42 -6.96 -3.02 -3.74
N ILE A 43 -5.63 -3.13 -3.65
CA ILE A 43 -4.94 -3.25 -2.35
C ILE A 43 -5.10 -1.97 -1.52
N ILE A 44 -5.00 -0.79 -2.16
CA ILE A 44 -5.22 0.52 -1.52
C ILE A 44 -6.62 0.59 -0.92
N ASP A 45 -7.65 0.27 -1.73
CA ASP A 45 -9.05 0.28 -1.30
C ASP A 45 -9.28 -0.65 -0.10
N ALA A 46 -8.80 -1.91 -0.20
CA ALA A 46 -8.96 -2.89 0.87
C ALA A 46 -8.28 -2.46 2.18
N MET A 47 -7.05 -1.92 2.10
CA MET A 47 -6.31 -1.49 3.29
C MET A 47 -6.93 -0.25 3.94
N TYR A 48 -7.46 0.66 3.12
CA TYR A 48 -8.22 1.81 3.59
C TYR A 48 -9.51 1.39 4.31
N GLU A 49 -10.30 0.50 3.73
CA GLU A 49 -11.56 0.01 4.32
C GLU A 49 -11.31 -0.78 5.62
N MET A 50 -10.27 -1.61 5.66
CA MET A 50 -9.85 -2.33 6.85
C MET A 50 -9.31 -1.40 7.95
N GLY A 51 -8.90 -0.18 7.62
CA GLY A 51 -8.30 0.75 8.58
C GLY A 51 -6.95 0.26 9.08
N VAL A 52 -6.13 -0.29 8.19
CA VAL A 52 -4.81 -0.82 8.54
C VAL A 52 -3.81 0.33 8.65
N GLN A 53 -3.12 0.44 9.79
CA GLN A 53 -2.00 1.38 9.92
C GLN A 53 -0.89 1.00 8.95
N PRO A 54 -0.53 1.86 7.96
CA PRO A 54 0.45 1.50 6.93
C PRO A 54 1.81 1.07 7.50
N GLU A 55 2.26 1.69 8.59
CA GLU A 55 3.55 1.42 9.24
C GLU A 55 3.60 0.01 9.85
N ARG A 56 2.46 -0.66 10.03
CA ARG A 56 2.40 -2.05 10.51
C ARG A 56 2.51 -3.07 9.40
N VAL A 57 2.55 -2.65 8.14
CA VAL A 57 2.58 -3.55 6.98
C VAL A 57 4.01 -3.69 6.47
N ILE A 58 4.40 -4.93 6.17
CA ILE A 58 5.58 -5.25 5.38
C ILE A 58 5.17 -5.89 4.05
N LYS A 59 5.79 -5.42 2.97
CA LYS A 59 5.51 -5.82 1.59
C LYS A 59 6.76 -6.44 0.95
N PRO A 60 7.08 -7.71 1.25
CA PRO A 60 8.18 -8.41 0.60
C PRO A 60 7.79 -8.79 -0.84
N SER A 61 8.71 -8.62 -1.78
CA SER A 61 8.51 -9.01 -3.19
C SER A 61 9.73 -9.68 -3.82
N GLY A 62 9.54 -10.35 -4.96
CA GLY A 62 10.61 -11.01 -5.73
C GLY A 62 11.22 -10.12 -6.83
N ILE A 63 11.50 -10.71 -8.00
CA ILE A 63 11.95 -9.98 -9.20
C ILE A 63 10.95 -10.23 -10.33
N GLY A 64 10.47 -9.14 -10.92
CA GLY A 64 9.50 -9.12 -12.01
C GLY A 64 8.69 -7.82 -12.01
N CYS A 65 7.87 -7.61 -13.05
CA CYS A 65 6.97 -6.45 -13.10
C CYS A 65 6.01 -6.41 -11.91
N SER A 66 5.48 -7.57 -11.50
CA SER A 66 4.64 -7.71 -10.31
C SER A 66 5.37 -7.28 -9.05
N SER A 67 6.65 -7.64 -8.92
CA SER A 67 7.44 -7.38 -7.73
C SER A 67 7.83 -5.92 -7.52
N LYS A 68 7.61 -5.06 -8.52
CA LYS A 68 7.71 -3.60 -8.38
C LYS A 68 6.45 -2.96 -7.77
N SER A 69 5.31 -3.66 -7.79
CA SER A 69 4.03 -3.17 -7.27
C SER A 69 4.08 -2.62 -5.84
N PRO A 70 4.89 -3.16 -4.89
CA PRO A 70 5.02 -2.56 -3.56
C PRO A 70 5.45 -1.09 -3.57
N ALA A 71 6.09 -0.58 -4.61
CA ALA A 71 6.40 0.85 -4.72
C ALA A 71 5.17 1.73 -4.98
N TYR A 72 4.06 1.16 -5.45
CA TYR A 72 2.90 1.90 -5.98
C TYR A 72 1.68 1.93 -5.05
N PHE A 73 1.73 1.21 -3.93
CA PHE A 73 0.73 1.29 -2.87
C PHE A 73 1.39 1.42 -1.49
N MET A 74 0.73 2.11 -0.57
CA MET A 74 1.09 2.30 0.83
C MET A 74 2.54 2.77 1.01
N SER A 75 2.87 3.99 0.58
CA SER A 75 4.22 4.56 0.70
C SER A 75 4.76 4.61 2.14
N ARG A 76 3.86 4.74 3.13
CA ARG A 76 4.18 4.74 4.58
C ARG A 76 4.50 3.36 5.17
N SER A 77 4.37 2.29 4.39
CA SER A 77 4.65 0.91 4.84
C SER A 77 6.06 0.45 4.47
N HIS A 78 6.51 -0.65 5.09
CA HIS A 78 7.83 -1.22 4.83
C HIS A 78 7.81 -2.09 3.58
N SER A 79 8.83 -1.98 2.72
CA SER A 79 8.94 -2.78 1.49
C SER A 79 10.33 -3.40 1.40
N PHE A 80 10.41 -4.64 0.92
CA PHE A 80 11.69 -5.30 0.66
C PHE A 80 11.65 -6.06 -0.67
N ASN A 81 12.49 -5.67 -1.61
CA ASN A 81 12.63 -6.37 -2.88
C ASN A 81 13.75 -7.42 -2.76
N SER A 82 13.34 -8.68 -2.67
CA SER A 82 14.24 -9.83 -2.58
C SER A 82 14.71 -10.30 -3.95
N VAL A 83 15.60 -11.30 -3.97
CA VAL A 83 16.03 -11.92 -5.24
C VAL A 83 14.95 -12.82 -5.84
N HIS A 84 15.08 -13.10 -7.13
CA HIS A 84 14.08 -13.84 -7.90
C HIS A 84 13.72 -15.18 -7.24
N GLY A 85 12.42 -15.40 -7.00
CA GLY A 85 11.92 -16.63 -6.39
C GLY A 85 12.30 -16.85 -4.91
N ARG A 86 12.82 -15.84 -4.20
CA ARG A 86 13.22 -15.97 -2.78
C ARG A 86 12.40 -15.11 -1.81
N MET A 87 11.37 -14.42 -2.30
CA MET A 87 10.46 -13.63 -1.47
C MET A 87 9.89 -14.43 -0.27
N PRO A 88 9.39 -15.66 -0.44
CA PRO A 88 8.83 -16.41 0.69
C PRO A 88 9.84 -16.68 1.80
N SER A 89 11.09 -17.03 1.46
CA SER A 89 12.16 -17.28 2.44
C SER A 89 12.46 -16.04 3.29
N VAL A 90 12.52 -14.87 2.65
CA VAL A 90 12.73 -13.60 3.36
C VAL A 90 11.51 -13.23 4.21
N ALA A 91 10.30 -13.39 3.67
CA ALA A 91 9.06 -13.14 4.40
C ALA A 91 8.94 -14.00 5.66
N THR A 92 9.30 -15.29 5.58
CA THR A 92 9.36 -16.17 6.74
C THR A 92 10.29 -15.64 7.82
N GLY A 93 11.52 -15.23 7.46
CA GLY A 93 12.47 -14.65 8.41
C GLY A 93 11.94 -13.37 9.06
N ALA A 94 11.36 -12.47 8.26
CA ALA A 94 10.79 -11.21 8.75
C ALA A 94 9.64 -11.44 9.75
N MET A 95 8.76 -12.40 9.47
CA MET A 95 7.63 -12.73 10.34
C MET A 95 8.04 -13.45 11.62
N LEU A 96 9.10 -14.25 11.58
CA LEU A 96 9.69 -14.83 12.80
C LEU A 96 10.32 -13.75 13.68
N ALA A 97 11.02 -12.78 13.08
CA ALA A 97 11.67 -11.69 13.80
C ALA A 97 10.67 -10.70 14.43
N ASN A 98 9.58 -10.37 13.73
CA ASN A 98 8.54 -9.48 14.26
C ASN A 98 7.12 -9.94 13.90
N ARG A 99 6.52 -10.68 14.84
CA ARG A 99 5.15 -11.21 14.72
C ARG A 99 4.03 -10.17 14.82
N ARG A 100 4.35 -8.89 15.07
CA ARG A 100 3.36 -7.80 15.16
C ARG A 100 3.13 -7.12 13.81
N LEU A 101 3.98 -7.39 12.82
CA LEU A 101 3.81 -6.90 11.46
C LEU A 101 2.76 -7.72 10.71
N MET A 102 2.02 -7.05 9.83
CA MET A 102 1.16 -7.67 8.84
C MET A 102 1.96 -7.84 7.54
N CYS A 103 2.11 -9.07 7.07
CA CYS A 103 2.83 -9.36 5.82
C CYS A 103 1.89 -9.45 4.63
N LEU A 104 2.17 -8.67 3.58
CA LEU A 104 1.52 -8.76 2.27
C LEU A 104 2.58 -9.05 1.20
N GLY A 105 2.72 -10.32 0.84
CA GLY A 105 3.67 -10.76 -0.20
C GLY A 105 3.16 -10.46 -1.60
N VAL A 106 4.07 -10.05 -2.50
CA VAL A 106 3.80 -9.75 -3.92
C VAL A 106 4.80 -10.46 -4.84
#